data_AF-A0AAD0FCZ1-F1
#
_entry.id   AF-A0AAD0FCZ1-F1
#
_cell.length_a   1.000
_cell.length_b   1.000
_cell.length_c   1.000
_cell.angle_alpha   90.00
_cell.angle_beta   90.00
_cell.angle_gamma   90.00
#
_symmetry.space_group_name_H-M   'P 1'
#
loop_
_entity.id
_entity.type
_entity.pdbx_description
1 polymer ?
#
loop_
_entity_poly.entity_id
_entity_poly.type
_entity_poly.pdbx_seq_one_letter_code
_entity_poly.pdbx_strand_id
1 'polypeptide(L)' 'MGIGYFESVEILPAWCESRRDFRHFLLDRIKSLTLLNDSFENQGGWLLAMWRESRLDIVP' A
#
# COMPACT_ATOMS: atom_id res chain seq x y z
N MET A 1 0.65 -7.44 -3.04
CA MET A 1 1.31 -6.15 -2.80
C MET A 1 2.66 -6.20 -3.51
N GLY A 2 2.93 -5.26 -4.42
CA GLY A 2 4.16 -5.21 -5.20
C GLY A 2 4.91 -3.90 -4.92
N ILE A 3 6.13 -3.77 -5.46
CA ILE A 3 6.91 -2.53 -5.43
C ILE A 3 6.83 -1.91 -6.83
N GLY A 4 6.46 -0.63 -6.90
CA GLY A 4 6.47 0.14 -8.15
C GLY A 4 7.79 0.90 -8.31
N TYR A 5 8.36 0.87 -9.51
CA TYR A 5 9.55 1.64 -9.87
C TYR A 5 9.13 2.80 -10.77
N PHE A 6 9.25 4.05 -10.31
CA PHE A 6 8.95 5.23 -11.11
C PHE A 6 10.12 6.23 -11.04
N GLU A 7 10.72 6.59 -12.18
CA GLU A 7 11.77 7.62 -12.30
C GLU A 7 12.91 7.56 -11.25
N SER A 8 13.34 6.35 -10.85
CA SER A 8 14.37 6.09 -9.82
C SER A 8 13.89 6.15 -8.36
N VAL A 9 12.60 6.21 -8.11
CA VAL A 9 12.01 6.15 -6.77
C VAL A 9 11.21 4.87 -6.60
N GLU A 10 11.51 4.11 -5.55
CA GLU A 10 10.75 2.92 -5.16
C GLU A 10 9.52 3.34 -4.36
N ILE A 11 8.34 2.87 -4.79
CA ILE A 11 7.06 3.18 -4.17
C ILE A 11 6.42 1.90 -3.61
N LEU A 12 5.95 1.99 -2.36
CA LEU A 12 5.13 0.99 -1.69
C LEU A 12 3.67 1.46 -1.67
N PRO A 13 2.81 0.95 -2.55
CA PRO A 13 1.36 1.11 -2.42
C PRO A 13 0.87 0.26 -1.25
N ALA A 14 0.26 0.90 -0.24
CA ALA A 14 -0.25 0.23 0.95
C ALA A 14 -1.54 0.87 1.47
N TRP A 15 -2.32 0.11 2.24
CA TRP A 15 -3.45 0.63 2.99
C TRP A 15 -3.00 1.41 4.22
N CYS A 16 -3.51 2.63 4.39
CA CYS A 16 -3.25 3.47 5.55
C CYS A 16 -4.47 3.46 6.48
N GLU A 17 -4.42 2.68 7.55
CA GLU A 17 -5.55 2.52 8.48
C GLU A 17 -6.02 3.82 9.12
N SER A 18 -5.07 4.70 9.49
CA SER A 18 -5.39 6.00 10.12
C SER A 18 -6.16 6.93 9.19
N ARG A 19 -5.99 6.77 7.87
CA ARG A 19 -6.68 7.57 6.85
C ARG A 19 -7.81 6.81 6.17
N ARG A 20 -7.91 5.50 6.39
CA ARG A 20 -8.86 4.58 5.73
C ARG A 20 -8.81 4.71 4.21
N ASP A 21 -7.61 4.71 3.66
CA ASP A 21 -7.36 4.98 2.25
C ASP A 21 -6.07 4.30 1.77
N PHE A 22 -5.98 4.00 0.47
CA PHE A 22 -4.77 3.47 -0.15
C PHE A 22 -3.81 4.60 -0.50
N ARG A 23 -2.55 4.47 -0.10
CA ARG A 23 -1.53 5.50 -0.33
C ARG A 23 -0.22 4.91 -0.83
N HIS A 24 0.49 5.76 -1.56
CA HIS A 24 1.84 5.51 -2.04
C HIS A 24 2.84 6.04 -1.02
N PHE A 25 3.66 5.15 -0.49
CA PHE A 25 4.76 5.49 0.40
C PHE A 25 6.07 5.36 -0.39
N LEU A 26 6.83 6.45 -0.49
CA LEU A 26 8.16 6.41 -1.09
C LEU A 26 9.09 5.66 -0.14
N LEU A 27 9.70 4.57 -0.58
CA LEU A 27 10.61 3.76 0.26
C LEU A 27 11.74 4.62 0.82
N ASP A 28 12.27 5.55 0.03
CA ASP A 28 13.32 6.50 0.45
C ASP A 28 12.94 7.34 1.68
N ARG A 29 11.64 7.62 1.88
CA ARG A 29 11.16 8.42 3.03
C ARG A 29 10.81 7.59 4.26
N ILE A 30 10.86 6.25 4.18
CA ILE A 30 10.55 5.37 5.30
C ILE A 30 11.79 5.22 6.19
N LYS A 31 11.78 5.90 7.35
CA LYS A 31 12.90 5.84 8.31
C LYS A 31 12.93 4.55 9.15
N SER A 32 11.76 3.97 9.39
CA SER A 32 11.60 2.78 10.23
C SER A 32 10.33 2.05 9.84
N LEU A 33 10.38 0.72 9.89
CA LEU A 33 9.23 -0.16 9.73
C LEU A 33 9.18 -1.10 10.94
N THR A 34 7.98 -1.26 11.52
CA THR A 34 7.73 -2.27 12.54
C THR A 34 6.82 -3.31 11.92
N LEU A 35 7.28 -4.56 11.86
CA LEU A 35 6.42 -5.68 11.51
C LEU A 35 5.51 -5.96 12.69
N LEU A 36 4.22 -5.84 12.48
CA LEU A 36 3.22 -6.27 13.44
C LEU A 36 3.02 -7.78 13.29
N ASN A 37 2.78 -8.46 14.40
CA ASN A 37 2.36 -9.87 14.38
C ASN A 37 0.89 -10.04 13.93
N ASP A 38 0.20 -8.92 13.69
CA ASP A 38 -1.17 -8.93 13.17
C ASP A 38 -1.16 -9.27 11.68
N SER A 39 -1.96 -10.26 11.33
CA SER A 39 -2.28 -10.60 9.95
C SER A 39 -3.62 -9.98 9.56
N PHE A 40 -3.78 -9.67 8.26
CA PHE A 40 -5.06 -9.30 7.67
C PHE A 40 -6.04 -10.49 7.57
N GLU A 41 -6.15 -11.30 8.62
CA GLU A 41 -7.11 -12.41 8.70
C GLU A 41 -8.52 -11.85 8.55
N ASN A 42 -9.27 -12.36 7.57
CA ASN A 42 -10.60 -11.90 7.17
C ASN A 42 -10.69 -10.47 6.62
N GLN A 43 -9.58 -9.73 6.58
CA GLN A 43 -9.54 -8.37 6.04
C GLN A 43 -9.08 -8.29 4.58
N GLY A 44 -8.39 -9.32 4.09
CA GLY A 44 -7.90 -9.34 2.71
C GLY A 44 -8.99 -9.16 1.64
N GLY A 45 -10.19 -9.71 1.86
CA GLY A 45 -11.29 -9.66 0.88
C GLY A 45 -11.84 -8.25 0.63
N TRP A 46 -12.10 -7.48 1.69
CA TRP A 46 -12.63 -6.11 1.55
C TRP A 46 -11.54 -5.15 1.07
N LEU A 47 -10.30 -5.31 1.53
CA LEU A 47 -9.15 -4.54 1.03
C LEU A 47 -8.95 -4.78 -0.46
N LEU A 48 -9.03 -6.02 -0.92
CA LEU A 48 -8.88 -6.34 -2.35
C LEU A 48 -10.03 -5.75 -3.18
N ALA A 49 -11.26 -5.76 -2.66
CA ALA A 49 -12.41 -5.14 -3.32
C ALA A 49 -12.23 -3.62 -3.45
N MET A 50 -11.88 -2.94 -2.35
CA MET A 50 -11.61 -1.50 -2.37
C MET A 50 -10.43 -1.13 -3.27
N TRP A 51 -9.38 -1.95 -3.30
CA TRP A 51 -8.23 -1.70 -4.15
C TRP A 51 -8.62 -1.70 -5.63
N ARG A 52 -9.43 -2.68 -6.07
CA ARG A 52 -9.97 -2.75 -7.45
C ARG A 52 -10.83 -1.55 -7.82
N GLU A 53 -11.55 -0.98 -6.86
CA GLU A 53 -12.33 0.24 -7.08
C GLU A 53 -11.45 1.50 -7.15
N SER A 54 -10.30 1.49 -6.46
CA SER A 54 -9.46 2.68 -6.29
C SER A 54 -8.70 3.14 -7.53
N ARG A 55 -8.74 2.40 -8.66
CA ARG A 55 -7.99 2.70 -9.92
C ARG A 55 -6.48 2.96 -9.73
N LEU A 56 -5.90 2.53 -8.61
CA LEU A 56 -4.46 2.70 -8.31
C LEU A 56 -3.56 1.79 -9.16
N ASP A 57 -4.17 0.91 -9.95
CA ASP A 57 -3.59 0.14 -11.05
C ASP A 57 -3.10 1.01 -12.21
N ILE A 58 -3.48 2.30 -12.25
CA ILE A 58 -2.95 3.29 -13.19
C ILE A 58 -1.87 4.11 -12.47
N VAL A 59 -0.68 3.54 -12.34
CA VAL A 59 0.55 4.32 -12.18
C VAL A 59 0.93 4.78 -13.60
N PRO A 60 0.89 6.08 -13.95
CA PRO A 60 1.47 6.56 -15.20
C PRO A 60 2.98 6.31 -15.25
#